data_AF-A0A1H2YKN7-F1
#
_entry.id   AF-A0A1H2YKN7-F1
#
_cell.length_a   1.000
_cell.length_b   1.000
_cell.length_c   1.000
_cell.angle_alpha   90.00
_cell.angle_beta   90.00
_cell.angle_gamma   90.00
#
_symmetry.space_group_name_H-M   'P 1'
#
loop_
_entity.id
_entity.type
_entity.pdbx_description
1 polymer ?
#
loop_
_entity_poly.entity_id
_entity_poly.type
_entity_poly.pdbx_seq_one_letter_code
_entity_poly.pdbx_strand_id
1 'polypeptide(L)'
;MYQFATNMGTPKRFVEYLKKVDSSAYRALSGKTPGSASFDKAWKQLASTNKNFAQYQHDFVQQQYYEPAVKSVLKNNGLDVTKRSKAVQDAIWSTAVQHGTGSVTRIVKAAGITPMMNDAEILKRLYAERGANNGKKYFSSSDSDTRASVVKRFKNELSDALSMLG
;
A
#
# COMPACT_ATOMS: atom_id res chain seq x y z
N MET A 1 10.05 -1.57 -8.73
CA MET A 1 8.99 -1.14 -9.67
C MET A 1 7.65 -1.41 -8.98
N TYR A 2 6.89 -0.38 -8.61
CA TYR A 2 5.61 -0.58 -7.90
C TYR A 2 4.57 -1.12 -8.88
N GLN A 3 4.05 -2.34 -8.64
CA GLN A 3 2.88 -2.82 -9.37
C GLN A 3 1.64 -2.08 -8.84
N PHE A 4 1.26 -1.02 -9.53
CA PHE A 4 -0.01 -0.29 -9.34
C PHE A 4 -1.25 -1.09 -9.75
N ALA A 5 -1.07 -2.33 -10.22
CA ALA A 5 -2.12 -3.15 -10.77
C ALA A 5 -2.86 -3.88 -9.64
N THR A 6 -3.81 -3.20 -8.99
CA THR A 6 -5.07 -3.82 -8.51
C THR A 6 -6.05 -2.84 -7.85
N ASN A 7 -5.66 -1.61 -7.50
CA ASN A 7 -6.59 -0.68 -6.86
C ASN A 7 -7.33 0.21 -7.87
N MET A 8 -8.64 -0.01 -8.00
CA MET A 8 -9.52 0.80 -8.84
C MET A 8 -9.39 2.30 -8.47
N GLY A 9 -8.97 3.12 -9.43
CA GLY A 9 -8.86 4.59 -9.30
C GLY A 9 -7.45 5.15 -9.03
N THR A 10 -6.48 4.33 -8.62
CA THR A 10 -5.09 4.76 -8.39
C THR A 10 -4.40 5.29 -9.66
N PRO A 11 -4.54 4.65 -10.85
CA PRO A 11 -3.92 5.15 -12.07
C PRO A 11 -4.46 6.52 -12.50
N LYS A 12 -5.77 6.75 -12.36
CA LYS A 12 -6.39 8.05 -12.68
C LYS A 12 -5.86 9.16 -11.76
N ARG A 13 -5.79 8.90 -10.45
CA ARG A 13 -5.23 9.85 -9.48
C ARG A 13 -3.74 10.11 -9.71
N PHE A 14 -2.99 9.11 -10.15
CA PHE A 14 -1.59 9.28 -10.52
C PHE A 14 -1.45 10.20 -11.74
N VAL A 15 -2.26 10.01 -12.78
CA VAL A 15 -2.29 10.93 -13.93
C VAL A 15 -2.61 12.35 -13.48
N GLU A 16 -3.61 12.56 -12.63
CA GLU A 16 -3.90 13.89 -12.08
C GLU A 16 -2.73 14.48 -11.26
N TYR A 17 -2.00 13.64 -10.51
CA TYR A 17 -0.80 14.07 -9.79
C TYR A 17 0.30 14.54 -10.75
N LEU A 18 0.49 13.87 -11.89
CA LEU A 18 1.46 14.29 -12.92
C LEU A 18 1.20 15.70 -13.42
N LYS A 19 -0.05 16.19 -13.40
CA LYS A 19 -0.37 17.59 -13.76
C LYS A 19 0.45 18.60 -12.96
N LYS A 20 0.84 18.28 -11.73
CA LYS A 20 1.62 19.13 -10.83
C LYS A 20 3.14 18.91 -10.92
N VAL A 21 3.57 17.68 -11.23
CA VAL A 21 4.99 17.29 -11.15
C VAL A 21 5.69 17.15 -12.50
N ASP A 22 4.94 16.81 -13.56
CA ASP A 22 5.46 16.70 -14.93
C ASP A 22 4.31 16.84 -15.95
N SER A 23 4.15 18.06 -16.47
CA SER A 23 3.08 18.37 -17.42
C SER A 23 3.21 17.63 -18.76
N SER A 24 4.41 17.17 -19.14
CA SER A 24 4.63 16.40 -20.36
C SER A 24 4.15 14.96 -20.17
N ALA A 25 4.54 14.33 -19.04
CA ALA A 25 4.05 13.01 -18.67
C ALA A 25 2.52 12.99 -18.48
N TYR A 26 1.95 14.06 -17.90
CA TYR A 26 0.49 14.23 -17.81
C TYR A 26 -0.16 14.19 -19.18
N ARG A 27 0.30 15.01 -20.15
CA ARG A 27 -0.28 15.04 -21.51
C ARG A 27 -0.18 13.70 -22.23
N ALA A 28 0.90 12.95 -22.00
CA ALA A 28 1.09 11.65 -22.61
C ALA A 28 0.08 10.61 -22.13
N LEU A 29 -0.45 10.74 -20.90
CA LEU A 29 -1.40 9.78 -20.30
C LEU A 29 -2.83 10.31 -20.22
N SER A 30 -3.04 11.63 -20.21
CA SER A 30 -4.36 12.24 -20.06
C SER A 30 -5.28 11.89 -21.23
N GLY A 31 -6.56 11.72 -20.94
CA GLY A 31 -7.57 11.28 -21.91
C GLY A 31 -7.45 9.80 -22.33
N LYS A 32 -6.46 9.05 -21.86
CA LYS A 32 -6.34 7.60 -22.10
C LYS A 32 -6.93 6.82 -20.93
N THR A 33 -7.69 5.77 -21.25
CA THR A 33 -8.28 4.90 -20.24
C THR A 33 -7.22 3.98 -19.63
N PRO A 34 -7.02 3.97 -18.29
CA PRO A 34 -6.13 3.02 -17.64
C PRO A 34 -6.46 1.57 -17.99
N GLY A 35 -5.44 0.79 -18.36
CA GLY A 35 -5.61 -0.60 -18.84
C GLY A 35 -5.99 -0.74 -20.31
N SER A 36 -6.14 0.37 -21.05
CA SER A 36 -6.26 0.31 -22.51
C SER A 36 -4.88 0.15 -23.16
N ALA A 37 -4.82 -0.48 -24.34
CA ALA A 37 -3.59 -0.59 -25.13
C ALA A 37 -2.92 0.77 -25.38
N SER A 38 -3.73 1.83 -25.57
CA SER A 38 -3.23 3.18 -25.78
C SER A 38 -2.51 3.74 -24.54
N PHE A 39 -3.05 3.46 -23.35
CA PHE A 39 -2.48 3.87 -22.08
C PHE A 39 -1.21 3.08 -21.79
N ASP A 40 -1.26 1.76 -21.96
CA ASP A 40 -0.11 0.88 -21.70
C ASP A 40 1.08 1.21 -22.59
N LYS A 41 0.84 1.54 -23.87
CA LYS A 41 1.89 2.00 -24.79
C LYS A 41 2.52 3.30 -24.30
N ALA A 42 1.72 4.30 -23.95
CA ALA A 42 2.22 5.58 -23.46
C ALA A 42 2.96 5.44 -22.12
N TRP A 43 2.46 4.59 -21.23
CA TRP A 43 3.10 4.27 -19.96
C TRP A 43 4.47 3.64 -20.14
N LYS A 44 4.57 2.61 -21.01
CA LYS A 44 5.85 1.95 -21.32
C LYS A 44 6.85 2.94 -21.93
N GLN A 45 6.36 3.81 -22.83
CA GLN A 45 7.20 4.87 -23.39
C GLN A 45 7.77 5.77 -22.29
N LEU A 46 6.93 6.32 -21.41
CA LEU A 46 7.36 7.17 -20.30
C LEU A 46 8.33 6.43 -19.35
N ALA A 47 8.05 5.17 -19.03
CA ALA A 47 8.94 4.36 -18.20
C ALA A 47 10.33 4.17 -18.83
N SER A 48 10.43 4.16 -20.16
CA SER A 48 11.71 4.03 -20.87
C SER A 48 12.44 5.36 -21.09
N THR A 49 11.71 6.47 -21.31
CA THR A 49 12.31 7.75 -21.71
C THR A 49 12.45 8.75 -20.58
N ASN A 50 11.60 8.67 -19.55
CA ASN A 50 11.60 9.61 -18.44
C ASN A 50 12.22 8.94 -17.20
N LYS A 51 13.48 9.30 -16.91
CA LYS A 51 14.24 8.77 -15.77
C LYS A 51 13.58 9.04 -14.42
N ASN A 52 12.78 10.11 -14.30
CA ASN A 52 12.09 10.48 -13.07
C ASN A 52 10.74 9.78 -12.91
N PHE A 53 10.23 9.09 -13.94
CA PHE A 53 8.89 8.52 -13.93
C PHE A 53 8.68 7.47 -12.84
N ALA A 54 9.72 6.71 -12.50
CA ALA A 54 9.71 5.79 -11.37
C ALA A 54 9.65 6.50 -10.01
N GLN A 55 10.33 7.65 -9.88
CA GLN A 55 10.29 8.47 -8.67
C GLN A 55 8.92 9.11 -8.49
N TYR A 56 8.32 9.67 -9.54
CA TYR A 56 6.97 10.25 -9.47
C TYR A 56 5.93 9.23 -8.99
N GLN A 57 6.06 7.99 -9.46
CA GLN A 57 5.24 6.88 -8.99
C GLN A 57 5.45 6.63 -7.49
N HIS A 58 6.71 6.54 -7.05
CA HIS A 58 7.03 6.34 -5.64
C HIS A 58 6.48 7.47 -4.76
N ASP A 59 6.75 8.73 -5.12
CA ASP A 59 6.31 9.92 -4.38
C ASP A 59 4.78 9.99 -4.32
N PHE A 60 4.11 9.69 -5.42
CA PHE A 60 2.65 9.64 -5.45
C PHE A 60 2.11 8.60 -4.47
N VAL A 61 2.65 7.38 -4.46
CA VAL A 61 2.16 6.35 -3.52
C VAL A 61 2.46 6.74 -2.08
N GLN A 62 3.64 7.31 -1.82
CA GLN A 62 3.99 7.79 -0.49
C GLN A 62 3.03 8.89 -0.01
N GLN A 63 2.78 9.90 -0.82
CA GLN A 63 1.89 11.03 -0.46
C GLN A 63 0.43 10.60 -0.33
N GLN A 64 -0.05 9.70 -1.19
CA GLN A 64 -1.47 9.31 -1.18
C GLN A 64 -1.81 8.25 -0.14
N TYR A 65 -0.87 7.35 0.17
CA TYR A 65 -1.16 6.19 1.00
C TYR A 65 -0.33 6.15 2.27
N TYR A 66 0.98 6.43 2.20
CA TYR A 66 1.85 6.32 3.36
C TYR A 66 1.64 7.47 4.36
N GLU A 67 1.77 8.72 3.91
CA GLU A 67 1.64 9.88 4.80
C GLU A 67 0.29 9.94 5.54
N PRO A 68 -0.87 9.78 4.86
CA PRO A 68 -2.14 9.84 5.56
C PRO A 68 -2.32 8.66 6.51
N ALA A 69 -1.76 7.49 6.18
CA ALA A 69 -1.80 6.32 7.06
C ALA A 69 -1.00 6.56 8.33
N VAL A 70 0.27 6.98 8.25
CA VAL A 70 1.10 7.19 9.45
C VAL A 70 0.56 8.32 10.32
N LYS A 71 0.07 9.42 9.72
CA LYS A 71 -0.59 10.51 10.44
C LYS A 71 -1.85 10.02 11.16
N SER A 72 -2.68 9.21 10.49
CA SER A 72 -3.92 8.68 11.08
C SER A 72 -3.63 7.67 12.19
N VAL A 73 -2.65 6.78 12.02
CA VAL A 73 -2.24 5.80 13.04
C VAL A 73 -1.64 6.50 14.25
N LEU A 74 -0.78 7.50 14.05
CA LEU A 74 -0.26 8.31 15.16
C LEU A 74 -1.39 9.00 15.92
N LYS A 75 -2.29 9.69 15.21
CA LYS A 75 -3.40 10.44 15.82
C LYS A 75 -4.36 9.56 16.63
N ASN A 76 -4.69 8.36 16.14
CA ASN A 76 -5.77 7.55 16.70
C ASN A 76 -5.28 6.34 17.53
N ASN A 77 -4.03 5.92 17.37
CA ASN A 77 -3.45 4.78 18.09
C ASN A 77 -2.21 5.16 18.93
N GLY A 78 -1.72 6.39 18.81
CA GLY A 78 -0.49 6.84 19.48
C GLY A 78 0.80 6.22 18.93
N LEU A 79 0.72 5.39 17.88
CA LEU A 79 1.86 4.71 17.29
C LEU A 79 2.52 5.61 16.25
N ASP A 80 3.70 6.13 16.57
CA ASP A 80 4.55 6.82 15.60
C ASP A 80 5.28 5.81 14.71
N VAL A 81 4.64 5.48 13.58
CA VAL A 81 5.15 4.51 12.59
C VAL A 81 6.48 4.97 11.99
N THR A 82 6.72 6.28 11.88
CA THR A 82 7.94 6.83 11.28
C THR A 82 9.19 6.56 12.10
N LYS A 83 9.01 6.27 13.40
CA LYS A 83 10.09 5.90 14.33
C LYS A 83 10.30 4.39 14.46
N ARG A 84 9.60 3.58 13.66
CA ARG A 84 9.74 2.12 13.65
C ARG A 84 10.68 1.65 12.55
N SER A 85 11.08 0.39 12.62
CA SER A 85 11.85 -0.27 11.58
C SER A 85 11.19 -0.14 10.21
N LYS A 86 12.01 -0.24 9.17
CA LYS A 86 11.55 -0.22 7.78
C LYS A 86 10.49 -1.30 7.52
N ALA A 87 10.64 -2.46 8.15
CA ALA A 87 9.67 -3.56 8.09
C ALA A 87 8.28 -3.14 8.59
N VAL A 88 8.19 -2.47 9.76
CA VAL A 88 6.90 -1.98 10.29
C VAL A 88 6.31 -0.88 9.40
N GLN A 89 7.15 0.04 8.91
CA GLN A 89 6.73 1.09 7.99
C GLN A 89 6.11 0.49 6.71
N ASP A 90 6.78 -0.50 6.11
CA ASP A 90 6.33 -1.17 4.90
C ASP A 90 5.07 -2.00 5.12
N ALA A 91 4.93 -2.66 6.28
CA ALA A 91 3.73 -3.41 6.62
C ALA A 91 2.51 -2.51 6.83
N ILE A 92 2.66 -1.36 7.52
CA ILE A 92 1.59 -0.37 7.67
C ILE A 92 1.21 0.23 6.30
N TRP A 93 2.21 0.51 5.47
CA TRP A 93 1.98 1.00 4.11
C TRP A 93 1.20 -0.01 3.27
N SER A 94 1.63 -1.27 3.23
CA SER A 94 0.95 -2.37 2.53
C SER A 94 -0.50 -2.50 3.00
N THR A 95 -0.74 -2.40 4.31
CA THR A 95 -2.08 -2.44 4.89
C THR A 95 -2.94 -1.25 4.44
N ALA A 96 -2.38 -0.03 4.41
CA ALA A 96 -3.08 1.16 3.95
C ALA A 96 -3.40 1.12 2.45
N VAL A 97 -2.51 0.55 1.63
CA VAL A 97 -2.75 0.34 0.20
C VAL A 97 -3.87 -0.69 0.00
N GLN A 98 -3.87 -1.79 0.76
CA GLN A 98 -4.84 -2.87 0.58
C GLN A 98 -6.24 -2.53 1.11
N HIS A 99 -6.33 -1.87 2.27
CA HIS A 99 -7.60 -1.64 2.97
C HIS A 99 -8.05 -0.17 3.00
N GLY A 100 -7.20 0.73 2.53
CA GLY A 100 -7.38 2.18 2.63
C GLY A 100 -6.85 2.77 3.94
N THR A 101 -6.52 4.07 3.88
CA THR A 101 -5.91 4.84 4.99
C THR A 101 -6.83 5.01 6.21
N GLY A 102 -8.16 4.97 6.04
CA GLY A 102 -9.09 4.96 7.17
C GLY A 102 -9.20 3.58 7.85
N SER A 103 -9.00 2.50 7.10
CA SER A 103 -9.10 1.14 7.63
C SER A 103 -7.85 0.70 8.36
N VAL A 104 -6.65 1.17 7.97
CA VAL A 104 -5.40 0.82 8.67
C VAL A 104 -5.45 1.20 10.15
N THR A 105 -5.99 2.36 10.49
CA THR A 105 -6.21 2.77 11.89
C THR A 105 -7.10 1.79 12.67
N ARG A 106 -8.20 1.34 12.04
CA ARG A 106 -9.11 0.35 12.65
C ARG A 106 -8.45 -1.01 12.81
N ILE A 107 -7.66 -1.44 11.83
CA ILE A 107 -6.91 -2.70 11.87
C ILE A 107 -5.86 -2.64 12.98
N VAL A 108 -5.06 -1.56 13.07
CA VAL A 108 -4.08 -1.37 14.15
C VAL A 108 -4.75 -1.42 15.53
N LYS A 109 -5.90 -0.74 15.68
CA LYS A 109 -6.68 -0.78 16.91
C LYS A 109 -7.19 -2.19 17.23
N ALA A 110 -7.77 -2.87 16.27
CA ALA A 110 -8.37 -4.19 16.45
C ALA A 110 -7.32 -5.30 16.67
N ALA A 111 -6.11 -5.13 16.14
CA ALA A 111 -4.94 -5.96 16.44
C ALA A 111 -4.40 -5.76 17.88
N GLY A 112 -4.92 -4.78 18.61
CA GLY A 112 -4.46 -4.43 19.95
C GLY A 112 -3.01 -3.91 19.97
N ILE A 113 -2.55 -3.34 18.86
CA ILE A 113 -1.18 -2.81 18.75
C ILE A 113 -1.06 -1.56 19.60
N THR A 114 -0.02 -1.51 20.44
CA THR A 114 0.29 -0.36 21.29
C THR A 114 1.69 0.19 21.01
N PRO A 115 1.96 1.47 21.34
CA PRO A 115 3.29 2.06 21.16
C PRO A 115 4.40 1.43 22.02
N MET A 116 4.07 0.61 23.03
CA MET A 116 5.07 -0.04 23.88
C MET A 116 5.60 -1.35 23.28
N MET A 117 4.93 -1.88 22.26
CA MET A 117 5.33 -3.13 21.61
C MET A 117 6.61 -2.95 20.81
N ASN A 118 7.42 -4.01 20.76
CA ASN A 118 8.54 -4.10 19.84
C ASN A 118 8.04 -4.38 18.41
N ASP A 119 8.92 -4.15 17.44
CA ASP A 119 8.55 -4.20 16.03
C ASP A 119 8.14 -5.61 15.56
N ALA A 120 8.77 -6.66 16.09
CA ALA A 120 8.38 -8.04 15.78
C ALA A 120 6.96 -8.35 16.29
N GLU A 121 6.58 -7.87 17.47
CA GLU A 121 5.23 -8.03 18.01
C GLU A 121 4.20 -7.24 17.18
N ILE A 122 4.53 -5.99 16.81
CA ILE A 122 3.69 -5.16 15.94
C ILE A 122 3.39 -5.90 14.63
N LEU A 123 4.43 -6.43 13.96
CA LEU A 123 4.28 -7.17 12.70
C LEU A 123 3.39 -8.40 12.88
N LYS A 124 3.67 -9.24 13.88
CA LYS A 124 2.88 -10.46 14.15
C LYS A 124 1.40 -10.14 14.36
N ARG A 125 1.10 -9.14 15.19
CA ARG A 125 -0.28 -8.72 15.47
C ARG A 125 -0.98 -8.15 14.24
N LEU A 126 -0.29 -7.30 13.48
CA LEU A 126 -0.84 -6.69 12.28
C LEU A 126 -1.22 -7.75 11.23
N TYR A 127 -0.32 -8.69 10.96
CA TYR A 127 -0.56 -9.76 9.98
C TYR A 127 -1.60 -10.77 10.46
N ALA A 128 -1.61 -11.12 11.75
CA ALA A 128 -2.65 -11.97 12.33
C ALA A 128 -4.04 -11.35 12.17
N GLU A 129 -4.16 -10.04 12.46
CA GLU A 129 -5.42 -9.33 12.28
C GLU A 129 -5.84 -9.26 10.81
N ARG A 130 -4.93 -8.90 9.89
CA ARG A 130 -5.23 -8.88 8.44
C ARG A 130 -5.74 -10.23 7.91
N GLY A 131 -5.19 -11.34 8.42
CA GLY A 131 -5.60 -12.70 8.07
C GLY A 131 -6.76 -13.27 8.89
N ALA A 132 -7.34 -12.50 9.82
CA ALA A 132 -8.31 -13.01 10.79
C ALA A 132 -9.53 -13.67 10.14
N ASN A 133 -10.05 -14.69 10.83
CA ASN A 133 -11.14 -15.54 10.36
C ASN A 133 -10.85 -16.16 8.99
N ASN A 134 -9.60 -16.59 8.76
CA ASN A 134 -9.14 -17.11 7.47
C ASN A 134 -9.48 -16.15 6.30
N GLY A 135 -9.19 -14.87 6.51
CA GLY A 135 -9.49 -13.78 5.57
C GLY A 135 -10.95 -13.30 5.57
N LYS A 136 -11.90 -14.02 6.17
CA LYS A 136 -13.33 -13.68 6.15
C LYS A 136 -13.63 -12.32 6.81
N LYS A 137 -12.78 -11.85 7.72
CA LYS A 137 -12.96 -10.55 8.41
C LYS A 137 -12.90 -9.36 7.46
N TYR A 138 -12.00 -9.39 6.47
CA TYR A 138 -11.78 -8.27 5.53
C TYR A 138 -12.06 -8.62 4.06
N PHE A 139 -12.24 -9.91 3.76
CA PHE A 139 -12.52 -10.44 2.43
C PHE A 139 -13.77 -11.32 2.46
N SER A 140 -14.83 -10.84 3.13
CA SER A 140 -16.08 -11.60 3.32
C SER A 140 -16.80 -11.93 2.02
N SER A 141 -16.62 -11.11 0.98
CA SER A 141 -17.22 -11.28 -0.36
C SER A 141 -16.38 -12.14 -1.30
N SER A 142 -15.11 -12.41 -0.99
CA SER A 142 -14.26 -13.29 -1.80
C SER A 142 -14.59 -14.76 -1.54
N ASP A 143 -14.37 -15.64 -2.51
CA ASP A 143 -14.49 -17.09 -2.34
C ASP A 143 -13.41 -17.67 -1.40
N SER A 144 -13.52 -18.97 -1.06
CA SER A 144 -12.60 -19.63 -0.14
C SER A 144 -11.16 -19.66 -0.62
N ASP A 145 -10.95 -19.83 -1.92
CA ASP A 145 -9.63 -20.07 -2.50
C ASP A 145 -8.86 -18.75 -2.62
N THR A 146 -9.57 -17.68 -2.98
CA THR A 146 -9.09 -16.30 -2.94
C THR A 146 -8.70 -15.92 -1.51
N ARG A 147 -9.55 -16.20 -0.51
CA ARG A 147 -9.22 -15.93 0.89
C ARG A 147 -7.99 -16.71 1.36
N ALA A 148 -7.93 -18.01 1.05
CA ALA A 148 -6.80 -18.86 1.40
C ALA A 148 -5.49 -18.34 0.77
N SER A 149 -5.54 -17.91 -0.49
CA SER A 149 -4.40 -17.32 -1.21
C SER A 149 -3.92 -16.03 -0.55
N VAL A 150 -4.84 -15.14 -0.16
CA VAL A 150 -4.50 -13.88 0.54
C VAL A 150 -3.89 -14.16 1.92
N VAL A 151 -4.49 -15.06 2.71
CA VAL A 151 -3.95 -15.43 4.03
C VAL A 151 -2.58 -16.09 3.91
N LYS A 152 -2.37 -16.94 2.90
CA LYS A 152 -1.05 -17.52 2.61
C LYS A 152 -0.03 -16.45 2.29
N ARG A 153 -0.38 -15.48 1.45
CA ARG A 153 0.48 -14.33 1.15
C ARG A 153 0.85 -13.55 2.41
N PHE A 154 -0.09 -13.29 3.32
CA PHE A 154 0.21 -12.60 4.58
C PHE A 154 1.21 -13.34 5.46
N LYS A 155 1.19 -14.69 5.47
CA LYS A 155 2.18 -15.48 6.19
C LYS A 155 3.58 -15.30 5.61
N ASN A 156 3.69 -15.28 4.28
CA ASN A 156 4.96 -15.06 3.59
C ASN A 156 5.48 -13.64 3.86
N GLU A 157 4.64 -12.62 3.68
CA GLU A 157 5.01 -11.22 3.94
C GLU A 157 5.47 -11.00 5.40
N LEU A 158 4.84 -11.68 6.37
CA LEU A 158 5.29 -11.64 7.77
C LEU A 158 6.68 -12.25 7.93
N SER A 159 6.95 -13.39 7.31
CA SER A 159 8.26 -14.04 7.35
C SER A 159 9.36 -13.13 6.78
N ASP A 160 9.09 -12.51 5.64
CA ASP A 160 10.01 -11.56 5.00
C ASP A 160 10.24 -10.33 5.90
N ALA A 161 9.16 -9.75 6.43
CA ALA A 161 9.23 -8.58 7.30
C ALA A 161 9.99 -8.87 8.61
N LEU A 162 9.83 -10.05 9.20
CA LEU A 162 10.60 -10.45 10.39
C LEU A 162 12.07 -10.66 10.06
N SER A 163 12.39 -11.16 8.87
CA SER A 163 13.78 -11.32 8.41
C SER A 163 14.49 -9.98 8.17
N MET A 164 13.75 -8.90 7.93
CA MET A 164 14.32 -7.55 7.83
C MET A 164 14.71 -6.94 9.19
N LEU A 165 14.36 -7.58 10.32
CA LEU A 165 14.69 -7.08 11.66
C LEU A 165 16.04 -7.58 12.19
N GLY A 166 16.74 -8.47 11.47
CA GLY A 166 18.01 -9.08 11.88
C GLY A 166 18.93 -9.37 10.72
#